data_AF-A0A317IV01-F1
#
_entry.id   AF-A0A317IV01-F1
#
_cell.length_a   1.000
_cell.length_b   1.000
_cell.length_c   1.000
_cell.angle_alpha   90.00
_cell.angle_beta   90.00
_cell.angle_gamma   90.00
#
_symmetry.space_group_name_H-M   'P 1'
#
loop_
_entity.id
_entity.type
_entity.pdbx_description
1 polymer ?
#
loop_
_entity_poly.entity_id
_entity_poly.type
_entity_poly.pdbx_seq_one_letter_code
_entity_poly.pdbx_strand_id
1 'polypeptide(L)'
;MITNRPQWPHTVDDIVNSLDGIWGLVGAAGVNGNLFRLERSLHQPLVYTLTEYKGSDESEVLSKHVYEANKRDEAIKIFAQKLGFN
;
A
#
# COMPACT_ATOMS: atom_id res chain seq x y z
N MET A 1 11.45 -24.70 6.22
CA MET A 1 10.17 -24.19 6.76
C MET A 1 10.04 -22.75 6.33
N ILE A 2 9.12 -22.45 5.40
CA ILE A 2 8.79 -21.06 5.09
C ILE A 2 8.01 -20.58 6.32
N THR A 3 8.67 -19.81 7.17
CA THR A 3 7.99 -19.03 8.20
C THR A 3 7.11 -18.03 7.46
N ASN A 4 5.82 -18.34 7.30
CA ASN A 4 4.80 -17.34 6.97
C ASN A 4 4.81 -16.34 8.11
N ARG A 5 5.67 -15.32 8.02
CA ARG A 5 5.54 -14.14 8.86
C ARG A 5 4.12 -13.61 8.60
N PRO A 6 3.35 -13.27 9.65
CA PRO A 6 2.09 -12.60 9.48
C PRO A 6 2.35 -11.36 8.61
N GLN A 7 1.79 -11.35 7.41
CA GLN A 7 1.92 -10.24 6.48
C GLN A 7 0.72 -9.33 6.74
N TRP A 8 0.96 -8.21 7.40
CA TRP A 8 -0.01 -7.11 7.41
C TRP A 8 0.01 -6.44 6.04
N PRO A 9 -1.13 -5.90 5.56
CA PRO A 9 -2.50 -6.01 6.10
C PRO A 9 -3.11 -7.40 5.86
N HIS A 10 -4.13 -7.80 6.64
CA HIS A 10 -4.82 -9.09 6.47
C HIS A 10 -6.16 -8.98 5.74
N THR A 11 -6.76 -7.78 5.74
CA THR A 11 -8.03 -7.46 5.10
C THR A 11 -7.98 -6.12 4.37
N VAL A 12 -8.98 -5.83 3.54
CA VAL A 12 -9.11 -4.50 2.92
C VAL A 12 -9.43 -3.42 3.97
N ASP A 13 -10.19 -3.77 5.00
CA ASP A 13 -10.51 -2.83 6.08
C ASP A 13 -9.25 -2.43 6.88
N ASP A 14 -8.28 -3.34 7.03
CA ASP A 14 -6.98 -3.01 7.61
C ASP A 14 -6.24 -1.93 6.81
N ILE A 15 -6.30 -2.00 5.47
CA ILE A 15 -5.74 -0.98 4.56
C ILE A 15 -6.40 0.37 4.82
N VAL A 16 -7.74 0.39 4.85
CA VAL A 16 -8.53 1.60 5.09
C VAL A 16 -8.20 2.21 6.44
N ASN A 17 -8.19 1.40 7.50
CA ASN A 17 -7.91 1.83 8.87
C ASN A 17 -6.49 2.41 9.00
N SER A 18 -5.49 1.80 8.36
CA SER A 18 -4.12 2.34 8.35
C SER A 18 -4.01 3.69 7.64
N LEU A 19 -4.72 3.86 6.53
CA LEU A 19 -4.73 5.13 5.78
C LEU A 19 -5.51 6.24 6.48
N ASP A 20 -6.56 5.90 7.21
CA ASP A 20 -7.34 6.88 7.95
C ASP A 20 -6.69 7.24 9.30
N GLY A 21 -5.78 6.38 9.79
CA GLY A 21 -4.96 6.60 10.98
C GLY A 21 -3.99 7.78 10.87
N ILE A 22 -3.32 8.07 12.00
CA ILE A 22 -2.46 9.26 12.18
C ILE A 22 -1.33 9.32 11.15
N TRP A 23 -0.72 8.18 10.84
CA TRP A 23 0.39 8.09 9.90
C TRP A 23 -0.04 8.07 8.44
N GLY A 24 -1.31 7.73 8.17
CA GLY A 24 -1.88 7.70 6.82
C GLY A 24 -1.12 6.81 5.85
N LEU A 25 -0.55 5.69 6.29
CA LEU A 25 0.28 4.84 5.44
C LEU A 25 0.10 3.37 5.75
N VAL A 26 0.29 2.52 4.74
CA VAL A 26 0.30 1.07 4.85
C VAL A 26 1.31 0.48 3.86
N GLY A 27 2.05 -0.52 4.28
CA GLY A 27 3.06 -1.17 3.45
C GLY A 27 3.07 -2.69 3.64
N ALA A 28 3.25 -3.42 2.54
CA ALA A 28 3.22 -4.88 2.54
C ALA A 28 3.92 -5.49 1.32
N ALA A 29 4.46 -6.69 1.50
CA ALA A 29 5.02 -7.47 0.40
C ALA A 29 3.88 -8.00 -0.48
N GLY A 30 3.96 -7.72 -1.78
CA GLY A 30 3.04 -8.24 -2.78
C GLY A 30 3.38 -9.68 -3.19
N VAL A 31 2.49 -10.27 -3.97
CA VAL A 31 2.64 -11.66 -4.46
C VAL A 31 3.86 -11.89 -5.35
N ASN A 32 4.44 -10.81 -5.88
CA ASN A 32 5.66 -10.81 -6.69
C ASN A 32 6.96 -10.71 -5.85
N GLY A 33 6.86 -10.58 -4.52
CA GLY A 33 8.01 -10.43 -3.62
C GLY A 33 8.53 -8.99 -3.48
N ASN A 34 7.88 -8.01 -4.14
CA ASN A 34 8.20 -6.59 -4.00
C ASN A 34 7.40 -5.96 -2.86
N LEU A 35 7.96 -4.92 -2.24
CA LEU A 35 7.28 -4.13 -1.23
C LEU A 35 6.40 -3.07 -1.89
N PHE A 36 5.10 -3.08 -1.57
CA PHE A 36 4.18 -2.02 -1.95
C PHE A 36 3.90 -1.14 -0.75
N ARG A 37 3.78 0.16 -0.97
CA ARG A 37 3.41 1.15 0.04
C ARG A 37 2.35 2.08 -0.50
N LEU A 38 1.25 2.21 0.22
CA LEU A 38 0.17 3.16 -0.07
C LEU A 38 0.13 4.22 1.03
N GLU A 39 0.22 5.48 0.63
CA GLU A 39 0.31 6.62 1.54
C GLU A 39 -0.74 7.67 1.20
N ARG A 40 -1.40 8.22 2.21
CA ARG A 40 -2.30 9.36 2.14
C ARG A 40 -1.53 10.61 2.55
N SER A 41 -1.66 11.70 1.78
CA SER A 41 -1.05 12.97 2.18
C SER A 41 -1.61 13.47 3.51
N LEU A 42 -0.74 13.99 4.36
CA LEU A 42 -1.11 14.61 5.65
C LEU A 42 -1.56 16.06 5.50
N HIS A 43 -1.38 16.64 4.30
CA HIS A 43 -1.67 18.02 3.98
C HIS A 43 -2.50 18.11 2.70
N GLN A 44 -3.26 19.19 2.56
CA GLN A 44 -4.01 19.47 1.33
C GLN A 44 -3.04 19.82 0.18
N PRO A 45 -3.31 19.37 -1.06
CA PRO A 45 -4.47 18.56 -1.46
C PRO A 45 -4.35 17.09 -1.02
N LEU A 46 -5.49 16.49 -0.66
CA LEU A 46 -5.54 15.08 -0.32
C LEU A 46 -5.20 14.23 -1.56
N VAL A 47 -4.12 13.45 -1.47
CA VAL A 47 -3.66 12.55 -2.52
C VAL A 47 -3.23 11.21 -1.93
N TYR A 48 -3.34 10.16 -2.73
CA TYR A 48 -2.89 8.82 -2.39
C TYR A 48 -1.72 8.42 -3.28
N THR A 49 -0.62 7.99 -2.70
CA THR A 49 0.58 7.62 -3.43
C THR A 49 0.83 6.13 -3.25
N LEU A 50 0.80 5.37 -4.34
CA LEU A 50 1.17 3.97 -4.38
C LEU A 50 2.60 3.86 -4.93
N THR A 51 3.50 3.32 -4.12
CA THR A 51 4.90 3.09 -4.48
C THR A 51 5.21 1.60 -4.43
N GLU A 52 5.85 1.09 -5.46
CA GLU A 52 6.42 -0.26 -5.50
C GLU A 52 7.93 -0.16 -5.38
N TYR A 53 8.50 -0.90 -4.44
CA TYR A 53 9.93 -1.04 -4.22
C TYR A 53 10.38 -2.44 -4.59
N LYS A 54 11.61 -2.55 -5.09
CA LYS A 54 12.20 -3.83 -5.47
C LYS A 54 12.58 -4.64 -4.24
N GLY A 55 12.08 -5.87 -4.15
CA GLY A 55 12.32 -6.73 -3.00
C GLY A 55 11.73 -6.14 -1.72
N SER A 56 12.36 -6.43 -0.58
CA SER A 56 11.88 -6.02 0.75
C SER A 56 12.46 -4.71 1.27
N ASP A 57 13.48 -4.16 0.60
CA ASP A 57 14.18 -2.97 1.06
C ASP A 57 13.69 -1.76 0.26
N GLU A 58 13.25 -0.69 0.94
CA GLU A 58 12.75 0.58 0.35
C GLU A 58 13.83 1.38 -0.41
N SER A 59 14.86 0.70 -0.93
CA SER A 59 16.06 1.29 -1.53
C SER A 59 15.92 1.63 -3.02
N GLU A 60 15.11 0.88 -3.77
CA GLU A 60 14.90 1.08 -5.21
C GLU A 60 13.40 1.14 -5.53
N VAL A 61 12.92 2.31 -5.99
CA VAL A 61 11.53 2.49 -6.43
C VAL A 61 11.40 1.99 -7.86
N LEU A 62 10.55 0.99 -8.07
CA LEU A 62 10.21 0.45 -9.39
C LEU A 62 9.08 1.22 -10.06
N SER A 63 8.06 1.59 -9.27
CA SER A 63 6.93 2.36 -9.79
C SER A 63 6.35 3.27 -8.71
N LYS A 64 5.81 4.42 -9.13
CA LYS A 64 5.13 5.37 -8.26
C LYS A 64 3.94 5.97 -9.00
N HIS A 65 2.76 5.83 -8.42
CA HIS A 65 1.51 6.35 -8.96
C HIS A 65 0.81 7.21 -7.92
N VAL A 66 0.32 8.38 -8.36
CA VAL A 66 -0.40 9.32 -7.50
C VAL A 66 -1.86 9.37 -7.96
N TYR A 67 -2.75 9.23 -6.99
CA TYR A 67 -4.20 9.28 -7.14
C TYR A 67 -4.73 10.49 -6.40
N GLU A 68 -5.67 11.20 -7.00
CA GLU A 68 -6.40 12.28 -6.36
C GLU A 68 -7.36 11.73 -5.28
N ALA A 69 -7.85 12.61 -4.40
CA ALA A 69 -8.77 12.26 -3.32
C ALA A 69 -10.00 11.46 -3.77
N ASN A 70 -10.59 11.83 -4.92
CA ASN A 70 -11.76 11.18 -5.50
C ASN A 70 -11.47 9.76 -6.02
N LYS A 71 -10.20 9.37 -6.13
CA LYS A 71 -9.73 8.05 -6.57
C LYS A 71 -9.20 7.19 -5.41
N ARG A 72 -9.54 7.55 -4.17
CA ARG A 72 -9.19 6.78 -2.97
C ARG A 72 -9.47 5.27 -3.14
N ASP A 73 -10.71 4.93 -3.49
CA ASP A 73 -11.14 3.53 -3.55
C ASP A 73 -10.42 2.77 -4.67
N GLU A 74 -10.08 3.45 -5.76
CA GLU A 74 -9.25 2.91 -6.84
C GLU A 74 -7.84 2.59 -6.34
N ALA A 75 -7.20 3.51 -5.62
CA ALA A 75 -5.86 3.31 -5.06
C ALA A 75 -5.82 2.15 -4.05
N ILE A 76 -6.81 2.07 -3.17
CA ILE A 76 -6.96 0.98 -2.18
C ILE A 76 -7.16 -0.36 -2.90
N LYS A 77 -8.05 -0.41 -3.90
CA LYS A 77 -8.32 -1.62 -4.66
C LYS A 77 -7.08 -2.12 -5.41
N ILE A 78 -6.34 -1.22 -6.06
CA ILE A 78 -5.11 -1.58 -6.78
C ILE A 78 -4.07 -2.11 -5.79
N PHE A 79 -3.86 -1.44 -4.66
CA PHE A 79 -2.95 -1.93 -3.62
C PHE A 79 -3.38 -3.31 -3.11
N ALA A 80 -4.65 -3.50 -2.78
CA ALA A 80 -5.19 -4.78 -2.32
C ALA A 80 -4.97 -5.91 -3.34
N GLN A 81 -5.18 -5.64 -4.63
CA GLN A 81 -4.91 -6.59 -5.71
C GLN A 81 -3.44 -6.98 -5.81
N LYS A 82 -2.49 -6.04 -5.61
CA LYS A 82 -1.05 -6.36 -5.60
C LYS A 82 -0.65 -7.29 -4.46
N LEU A 83 -1.42 -7.27 -3.36
CA LEU A 83 -1.25 -8.16 -2.21
C LEU A 83 -1.98 -9.50 -2.37
N GLY A 84 -2.81 -9.66 -3.40
CA GLY A 84 -3.56 -10.89 -3.67
C GLY A 84 -4.94 -10.96 -2.99
N PHE A 85 -5.48 -9.85 -2.51
CA PHE A 85 -6.89 -9.78 -2.12
C PHE A 85 -7.78 -9.74 -3.37
N ASN A 86 -8.84 -10.57 -3.37
CA ASN A 86 -9.83 -10.68 -4.47
C ASN A 86 -11.11 -9.92 -4.14
#